data_AF-A0A849TZX8-F1
#
_entry.id   AF-A0A849TZX8-F1
#
_cell.length_a   1.000
_cell.length_b   1.000
_cell.length_c   1.000
_cell.angle_alpha   90.00
_cell.angle_beta   90.00
_cell.angle_gamma   90.00
#
_symmetry.space_group_name_H-M   'P 1'
#
loop_
_entity.id
_entity.type
_entity.pdbx_description
1 polymer ?
#
loop_
_entity_poly.entity_id
_entity_poly.type
_entity_poly.pdbx_seq_one_letter_code
_entity_poly.pdbx_strand_id
1 'polypeptide(L)'
;MRYSVVLTIAAAEDFRHLDGSLKEPVAKQLKKLETSPRLGEHLGNRAGLDLTGYYKLYAAKKSIRIVYRIIDQEILVEVVAIGKREDLEVYQEALKRLKHRDR
;
A
#
# COMPACT_ATOMS: atom_id res chain seq x y z
N MET A 1 20.22 -2.63 -5.03
CA MET A 1 19.86 -2.41 -3.61
C MET A 1 18.44 -2.94 -3.41
N ARG A 2 18.18 -3.71 -2.35
CA ARG A 2 16.88 -4.36 -2.12
C ARG A 2 16.23 -3.76 -0.87
N TYR A 3 14.97 -3.36 -1.00
CA TYR A 3 14.13 -2.86 0.08
C TYR A 3 13.47 -4.00 0.83
N SER A 4 13.37 -3.85 2.15
CA SER A 4 12.49 -4.67 2.96
C SER A 4 11.05 -4.20 2.76
N VAL A 5 10.12 -5.13 2.53
CA VAL A 5 8.69 -4.82 2.40
C VAL A 5 7.99 -5.30 3.65
N VAL A 6 7.42 -4.39 4.42
CA VAL A 6 6.68 -4.69 5.66
C VAL A 6 5.23 -4.27 5.52
N LEU A 7 4.33 -5.06 6.11
CA LEU A 7 2.91 -4.74 6.17
C LEU A 7 2.60 -4.27 7.57
N THR A 8 1.93 -3.12 7.67
CA THR A 8 1.27 -2.74 8.93
C THR A 8 0.25 -3.82 9.35
N ILE A 9 -0.17 -3.82 10.61
CA ILE A 9 -1.17 -4.77 11.11
C ILE A 9 -2.45 -4.74 10.25
N ALA A 10 -2.92 -3.54 9.91
CA ALA A 10 -4.07 -3.33 9.04
C ALA A 10 -3.83 -3.91 7.63
N ALA A 11 -2.71 -3.58 6.99
CA ALA A 11 -2.39 -4.11 5.66
C ALA A 11 -2.21 -5.64 5.65
N ALA A 12 -1.71 -6.22 6.74
CA ALA A 12 -1.59 -7.66 6.88
C ALA A 12 -2.96 -8.33 7.01
N GLU A 13 -3.89 -7.70 7.73
CA GLU A 13 -5.28 -8.13 7.85
C GLU A 13 -6.04 -8.03 6.52
N ASP A 14 -5.91 -6.89 5.86
CA ASP A 14 -6.37 -6.67 4.49
C ASP A 14 -5.94 -7.80 3.55
N PHE A 15 -4.64 -8.12 3.53
CA PHE A 15 -4.09 -9.19 2.70
C PHE A 15 -4.65 -10.56 3.07
N ARG A 16 -4.85 -10.84 4.37
CA ARG A 16 -5.44 -12.10 4.84
C ARG A 16 -6.88 -12.27 4.37
N HIS A 17 -7.66 -11.18 4.33
CA HIS A 17 -9.06 -11.17 3.92
C HIS A 17 -9.29 -11.18 2.41
N LEU A 18 -8.25 -11.01 1.60
CA LEU A 18 -8.37 -11.19 0.15
C LEU A 18 -8.81 -12.62 -0.20
N ASP A 19 -9.61 -12.74 -1.25
CA ASP A 19 -9.90 -14.03 -1.87
C ASP A 19 -8.60 -14.70 -2.34
N GLY A 20 -8.54 -16.03 -2.29
CA GLY A 20 -7.33 -16.79 -2.62
C GLY A 20 -6.76 -16.47 -4.02
N SER A 21 -7.63 -16.23 -5.00
CA SER A 21 -7.25 -15.85 -6.37
C SER A 21 -6.60 -14.45 -6.48
N LEU A 22 -6.82 -13.59 -5.48
CA LEU A 22 -6.28 -12.23 -5.41
C LEU A 22 -4.97 -12.15 -4.62
N LYS A 23 -4.73 -13.10 -3.69
CA LYS A 23 -3.50 -13.15 -2.89
C LYS A 23 -2.24 -13.30 -3.73
N GLU A 24 -2.24 -14.20 -4.72
CA GLU A 24 -1.04 -14.45 -5.52
C GLU A 24 -0.63 -13.23 -6.39
N PRO A 25 -1.54 -12.57 -7.15
CA PRO A 25 -1.19 -11.34 -7.85
C PRO A 25 -0.70 -10.22 -6.92
N VAL A 26 -1.24 -10.11 -5.71
CA VAL A 26 -0.82 -9.10 -4.74
C VAL A 26 0.57 -9.43 -4.19
N ALA A 27 0.82 -10.67 -3.77
CA ALA A 27 2.13 -11.12 -3.30
C ALA A 27 3.22 -10.91 -4.36
N LYS A 28 2.92 -11.14 -5.65
CA LYS A 28 3.82 -10.85 -6.76
C LYS A 28 4.19 -9.37 -6.85
N GLN A 29 3.23 -8.46 -6.60
CA GLN A 29 3.52 -7.02 -6.60
C GLN A 29 4.31 -6.61 -5.36
N LEU A 30 4.00 -7.15 -4.18
CA LEU A 30 4.78 -6.91 -2.96
C LEU A 30 6.25 -7.30 -3.15
N LYS A 31 6.52 -8.47 -3.74
CA LYS A 31 7.88 -8.91 -4.04
C LYS A 31 8.60 -7.99 -5.04
N LYS A 32 7.89 -7.39 -5.99
CA LYS A 32 8.48 -6.41 -6.93
C LYS A 32 8.89 -5.12 -6.23
N LEU A 33 8.22 -4.71 -5.16
CA LEU A 33 8.58 -3.52 -4.39
C LEU A 33 9.95 -3.66 -3.71
N GLU A 34 10.40 -4.89 -3.43
CA GLU A 34 11.75 -5.13 -2.89
C GLU A 34 12.85 -4.61 -3.83
N THR A 35 12.67 -4.68 -5.15
CA THR A 35 13.69 -4.26 -6.12
C THR A 35 13.30 -3.02 -6.90
N SER A 36 12.02 -2.65 -6.90
CA SER A 36 11.46 -1.50 -7.60
C SER A 36 10.45 -0.77 -6.70
N PRO A 37 10.93 -0.13 -5.61
CA PRO A 37 10.04 0.49 -4.62
C PRO A 37 9.24 1.65 -5.23
N ARG A 38 9.73 2.29 -6.29
CA ARG A 38 9.05 3.42 -6.98
C ARG A 38 8.20 2.97 -8.18
N LEU A 39 7.82 1.69 -8.24
CA LEU A 39 6.99 1.13 -9.31
C LEU A 39 5.55 1.71 -9.32
N GLY A 40 5.10 2.21 -8.17
CA GLY A 40 3.76 2.77 -8.01
C GLY A 40 3.63 4.21 -8.49
N GLU A 41 2.39 4.66 -8.62
CA GLU A 41 2.05 6.05 -8.91
C GLU A 41 1.92 6.84 -7.59
N HIS A 42 2.42 8.07 -7.56
CA HIS A 42 2.19 8.97 -6.42
C HIS A 42 0.68 9.23 -6.22
N LEU A 43 0.23 9.19 -4.97
CA LEU A 43 -1.17 9.49 -4.62
C LEU A 43 -1.43 11.00 -4.53
N GLY A 44 -0.47 11.77 -4.00
CA GLY A 44 -0.57 13.21 -3.83
C GLY A 44 -1.73 13.62 -2.92
N ASN A 45 -2.35 14.76 -3.19
CA ASN A 45 -3.56 15.19 -2.50
C ASN A 45 -4.81 14.64 -3.20
N ARG A 46 -5.65 13.88 -2.49
CA ARG A 46 -6.89 13.32 -3.06
C ARG A 46 -8.02 13.33 -2.03
N ALA A 47 -9.21 13.76 -2.46
CA ALA A 47 -10.42 13.75 -1.63
C ALA A 47 -10.25 14.43 -0.25
N GLY A 48 -9.50 15.54 -0.19
CA GLY A 48 -9.23 16.25 1.07
C GLY A 48 -8.20 15.58 1.98
N LEU A 49 -7.53 14.53 1.50
CA LEU A 49 -6.42 13.88 2.20
C LEU A 49 -5.08 14.18 1.56
N ASP A 50 -4.16 14.63 2.40
CA ASP A 50 -2.77 14.76 2.04
C ASP A 50 -2.07 13.40 2.16
N LEU A 51 -1.98 12.71 1.02
CA LEU A 51 -1.25 11.46 0.83
C LEU A 51 0.08 11.72 0.09
N THR A 52 0.62 12.94 0.23
CA THR A 52 1.98 13.25 -0.25
C THR A 52 2.98 12.30 0.41
N GLY A 53 3.88 11.73 -0.39
CA GLY A 53 4.82 10.69 0.05
C GLY A 53 4.30 9.25 -0.04
N TYR A 54 2.99 9.05 -0.27
CA TYR A 54 2.43 7.72 -0.52
C TYR A 54 2.33 7.40 -2.01
N TYR A 55 2.44 6.12 -2.29
CA TYR A 55 2.34 5.49 -3.60
C TYR A 55 1.17 4.52 -3.61
N LYS A 56 0.59 4.32 -4.80
CA LYS A 56 -0.34 3.23 -5.09
C LYS A 56 0.23 2.33 -6.18
N LEU A 57 0.01 1.03 -6.04
CA LEU A 57 0.33 0.03 -7.06
C LEU A 57 -0.89 -0.86 -7.30
N TYR A 58 -1.20 -1.12 -8.57
CA TYR A 58 -2.29 -2.00 -8.93
C TYR A 58 -1.86 -3.47 -8.98
N ALA A 59 -2.70 -4.35 -8.47
CA ALA A 59 -2.58 -5.80 -8.55
C ALA A 59 -3.86 -6.41 -9.15
N ALA A 60 -3.82 -7.71 -9.46
CA ALA A 60 -4.98 -8.50 -9.92
C ALA A 60 -5.79 -7.81 -11.05
N LYS A 61 -5.16 -7.52 -12.19
CA LYS A 61 -5.82 -6.81 -13.32
C LYS A 61 -6.46 -5.46 -12.92
N LYS A 62 -5.83 -4.73 -11.98
CA LYS A 62 -6.27 -3.43 -11.45
C LYS A 62 -7.52 -3.48 -10.57
N SER A 63 -7.98 -4.67 -10.15
CA SER A 63 -9.07 -4.78 -9.18
C SER A 63 -8.60 -4.48 -7.75
N ILE A 64 -7.32 -4.71 -7.44
CA ILE A 64 -6.71 -4.45 -6.13
C ILE A 64 -5.72 -3.29 -6.21
N ARG A 65 -5.71 -2.45 -5.17
CA ARG A 65 -4.70 -1.42 -4.89
C ARG A 65 -3.88 -1.79 -3.67
N ILE A 66 -2.58 -1.54 -3.76
CA ILE A 66 -1.62 -1.61 -2.65
C ILE A 66 -1.17 -0.18 -2.40
N VAL A 67 -1.38 0.33 -1.19
CA VAL A 67 -0.93 1.68 -0.79
C VAL A 67 0.26 1.52 0.15
N TYR A 68 1.33 2.26 -0.13
CA TYR A 68 2.58 2.16 0.61
C TYR A 68 3.35 3.48 0.63
N ARG A 69 4.30 3.61 1.54
CA ARG A 69 5.33 4.67 1.53
C ARG A 69 6.72 4.06 1.44
N ILE A 70 7.66 4.85 0.94
CA ILE A 70 9.07 4.47 0.84
C ILE A 70 9.82 5.28 1.90
N ILE A 71 10.57 4.59 2.75
CA ILE A 71 11.44 5.19 3.78
C ILE A 71 12.87 4.95 3.31
N ASP A 72 13.38 5.88 2.50
CA ASP A 72 14.69 5.78 1.84
C ASP A 72 15.86 5.75 2.85
N GLN A 73 15.68 6.25 4.07
CA GLN A 73 16.68 6.21 5.13
C GLN A 73 16.86 4.79 5.71
N GLU A 74 15.80 3.98 5.70
CA GLU A 74 15.77 2.63 6.28
C GLU A 74 15.78 1.53 5.21
N ILE A 75 15.76 1.91 3.93
CA ILE A 75 15.61 1.00 2.79
C ILE A 75 14.36 0.12 2.97
N LEU A 76 13.26 0.77 3.38
CA LEU A 76 12.01 0.12 3.74
C LEU A 76 10.87 0.60 2.86
N VAL A 77 10.02 -0.35 2.45
CA VAL A 77 8.70 -0.10 1.89
C VAL A 77 7.68 -0.53 2.93
N GLU A 78 6.94 0.43 3.47
CA GLU A 78 5.88 0.17 4.43
C GLU A 78 4.53 0.18 3.71
N VAL A 79 3.88 -0.97 3.66
CA VAL A 79 2.54 -1.16 3.10
C VAL A 79 1.52 -0.88 4.18
N VAL A 80 0.67 0.11 3.91
CA VAL A 80 -0.29 0.65 4.87
C VAL A 80 -1.72 0.19 4.60
N ALA A 81 -2.00 -0.30 3.38
CA ALA A 81 -3.33 -0.71 2.98
C ALA A 81 -3.32 -1.60 1.72
N ILE A 82 -4.19 -2.61 1.67
CA ILE A 82 -4.37 -3.49 0.51
C ILE A 82 -5.86 -3.76 0.29
N GLY A 83 -6.36 -3.62 -0.94
CA GLY A 83 -7.65 -4.20 -1.31
C GLY A 83 -8.38 -3.47 -2.44
N LYS A 84 -9.70 -3.62 -2.52
CA LYS A 84 -10.43 -3.39 -3.77
C LYS A 84 -10.48 -1.92 -4.18
N ARG A 85 -10.62 -1.71 -5.48
CA ARG A 85 -10.72 -0.38 -6.08
C ARG A 85 -11.94 0.41 -5.57
N GLU A 86 -13.05 -0.26 -5.31
CA GLU A 86 -14.31 0.34 -4.85
C GLU A 86 -14.27 0.81 -3.40
N ASP A 87 -13.46 0.17 -2.55
CA ASP A 87 -13.37 0.45 -1.11
C ASP A 87 -12.48 1.66 -0.77
N LEU A 88 -12.35 2.62 -1.70
CA LEU A 88 -11.45 3.76 -1.57
C LEU A 88 -11.70 4.56 -0.27
N GLU A 89 -12.95 4.66 0.17
CA GLU A 89 -13.34 5.38 1.39
C GLU A 89 -12.81 4.73 2.68
N VAL A 90 -12.75 3.40 2.74
CA VAL A 90 -12.24 2.67 3.90
C VAL A 90 -10.73 2.92 4.09
N TYR A 91 -9.98 2.99 2.99
CA TYR A 91 -8.56 3.32 3.03
C TYR A 91 -8.28 4.75 3.47
N GLN A 92 -9.15 5.68 3.09
CA GLN A 92 -9.01 7.08 3.49
C GLN A 92 -9.05 7.23 5.01
N GLU A 93 -9.95 6.51 5.69
CA GLU A 93 -9.98 6.51 7.16
C GLU A 93 -8.77 5.83 7.78
N ALA A 94 -8.34 4.67 7.26
CA ALA A 94 -7.16 3.98 7.77
C ALA A 94 -5.89 4.85 7.65
N LEU A 95 -5.75 5.56 6.53
CA LEU A 95 -4.63 6.47 6.28
C LEU A 95 -4.70 7.73 7.17
N LYS A 96 -5.90 8.26 7.46
CA LYS A 96 -6.08 9.32 8.47
C LYS A 96 -5.56 8.87 9.85
N ARG A 97 -5.91 7.65 10.27
CA ARG A 97 -5.50 7.10 11.58
C ARG A 97 -3.97 6.94 11.68
N LEU A 98 -3.31 6.56 10.58
CA LEU A 98 -1.84 6.47 10.54
C LEU A 98 -1.17 7.84 10.71
N LYS A 99 -1.67 8.89 10.06
CA LYS A 99 -1.15 10.26 10.25
C LYS A 99 -1.30 10.79 11.69
N HIS A 100 -2.32 10.36 12.41
CA HIS A 100 -2.50 10.74 13.82
C HIS A 100 -1.55 9.98 14.77
N ARG A 101 -0.94 8.89 14.34
CA ARG A 101 0.01 8.10 15.13
C ARG A 101 1.45 8.63 15.05
N ASP A 102 1.77 9.35 13.98
CA ASP A 102 3.09 9.94 13.72
C ASP A 102 3.21 11.40 14.23
N ARG A 103 2.30 11.89 15.10
CA ARG A 103 2.26 13.27 15.61
C ARG A 103 2.43 13.37 17.12
#